data_AF-A0A936DN14-F1
#
_entry.id   AF-A0A936DN14-F1
#
_cell.length_a   1.000
_cell.length_b   1.000
_cell.length_c   1.000
_cell.angle_alpha   90.00
_cell.angle_beta   90.00
_cell.angle_gamma   90.00
#
_symmetry.space_group_name_H-M   'P 1'
#
loop_
_entity.id
_entity.type
_entity.pdbx_description
1 polymer ?
#
loop_
_entity_poly.entity_id
_entity_poly.type
_entity_poly.pdbx_seq_one_letter_code
_entity_poly.pdbx_strand_id
1 'polypeptide(L)'
;MGYFAKLVYADKLVVLDNVYFSKRKHIDRVQIVNMQGEIIWIGLPVGNKFKTPCNKIYFNDKETIEKIIKTLYSSYSKARYFKENISYIEKILIESIDKSDILSEIDIFITTKLIELLKIKSPEINRSSQFVESTFLEPTERLIYLCEKLKTNNIIVGSIEATEKHDVKKLNKFGINILLQDYLNNHPTYYQTRRTQLGFAKGLSIVDCIFNIGIEETKILLNLTPLKYGKG
;
A
#
# COMPACT_ATOMS: atom_id res chain seq x y z
N MET A 1 3.93 -5.16 -1.64
CA MET A 1 4.45 -5.90 -0.47
C MET A 1 4.76 -5.00 0.74
N GLY A 2 5.75 -4.08 0.66
CA GLY A 2 6.23 -3.35 1.84
C GLY A 2 5.18 -2.52 2.60
N TYR A 3 4.15 -2.02 1.92
CA TYR A 3 3.00 -1.40 2.60
C TYR A 3 2.31 -2.37 3.57
N PHE A 4 1.97 -3.58 3.11
CA PHE A 4 1.33 -4.62 3.93
C PHE A 4 2.26 -5.15 5.03
N ALA A 5 3.58 -5.21 4.78
CA ALA A 5 4.55 -5.63 5.79
C ALA A 5 4.56 -4.67 6.99
N LYS A 6 4.31 -3.37 6.78
CA LYS A 6 4.13 -2.41 7.88
C LYS A 6 2.84 -2.66 8.65
N LEU A 7 1.76 -2.99 7.93
CA LEU A 7 0.44 -3.20 8.53
C LEU A 7 0.41 -4.38 9.49
N VAL A 8 1.22 -5.41 9.24
CA VAL A 8 1.40 -6.55 10.17
C VAL A 8 1.82 -6.10 11.57
N TYR A 9 2.62 -5.03 11.67
CA TYR A 9 3.12 -4.50 12.94
C TYR A 9 2.35 -3.28 13.45
N ALA A 10 1.37 -2.78 12.68
CA ALA A 10 0.62 -1.59 13.04
C ALA A 10 -0.62 -1.94 13.87
N ASP A 11 -0.86 -1.18 14.94
CA ASP A 11 -2.15 -1.21 15.62
C ASP A 11 -3.18 -0.33 14.93
N LYS A 12 -2.74 0.74 14.27
CA LYS A 12 -3.57 1.72 13.58
C LYS A 12 -3.01 2.03 12.21
N LEU A 13 -3.89 2.12 11.21
CA LEU A 13 -3.60 2.65 9.88
C LEU A 13 -4.31 4.00 9.74
N VAL A 14 -3.54 5.07 9.57
CA VAL A 14 -4.10 6.39 9.27
C VAL A 14 -3.95 6.69 7.78
N VAL A 15 -5.05 6.70 7.06
CA VAL A 15 -5.08 7.09 5.65
C VAL A 15 -5.09 8.61 5.57
N LEU A 16 -4.05 9.16 4.92
CA LEU A 16 -3.91 10.59 4.67
C LEU A 16 -4.79 11.01 3.48
N ASP A 17 -6.09 11.03 3.70
CA ASP A 17 -7.12 11.29 2.69
C ASP A 17 -7.35 12.80 2.44
N ASN A 18 -6.97 13.66 3.38
CA ASN A 18 -7.11 15.12 3.29
C ASN A 18 -5.80 15.84 2.91
N VAL A 19 -4.82 15.14 2.32
CA VAL A 19 -3.61 15.76 1.76
C VAL A 19 -3.71 15.88 0.25
N TYR A 20 -2.91 16.75 -0.37
CA TYR A 20 -2.93 16.90 -1.82
C TYR A 20 -2.49 15.62 -2.54
N PHE A 21 -3.31 15.24 -3.51
CA PHE A 21 -3.05 14.11 -4.38
C PHE A 21 -1.76 14.30 -5.16
N SER A 22 -0.90 13.27 -5.12
CA SER A 22 0.32 13.19 -5.88
C SER A 22 0.22 12.04 -6.87
N LYS A 23 0.09 12.38 -8.15
CA LYS A 23 -0.01 11.39 -9.23
C LYS A 23 1.25 10.54 -9.32
N ARG A 24 1.12 9.33 -9.88
CA ARG A 24 2.21 8.39 -10.14
C ARG A 24 2.89 7.93 -8.85
N LYS A 25 2.12 7.78 -7.79
CA LYS A 25 2.56 7.23 -6.50
C LYS A 25 1.80 5.94 -6.23
N HIS A 26 1.96 5.34 -5.06
CA HIS A 26 1.32 4.05 -4.75
C HIS A 26 -0.21 4.13 -4.67
N ILE A 27 -0.78 5.32 -4.52
CA ILE A 27 -2.24 5.54 -4.48
C ILE A 27 -2.93 5.30 -5.83
N ASP A 28 -2.23 5.51 -6.95
CA ASP A 28 -2.82 5.44 -8.29
C ASP A 28 -2.13 4.45 -9.22
N ARG A 29 -1.08 3.74 -8.75
CA ARG A 29 -0.42 2.68 -9.51
C ARG A 29 0.39 1.72 -8.67
N VAL A 30 0.54 0.50 -9.18
CA VAL A 30 1.40 -0.55 -8.62
C VAL A 30 2.24 -1.20 -9.72
N GLN A 31 3.35 -1.83 -9.34
CA GLN A 31 4.16 -2.61 -10.26
C GLN A 31 3.80 -4.09 -10.20
N ILE A 32 3.82 -4.74 -11.37
CA ILE A 32 3.67 -6.18 -11.52
C ILE A 32 4.70 -6.72 -12.53
N VAL A 33 4.82 -8.04 -12.60
CA VAL A 33 5.53 -8.71 -13.70
C VAL A 33 4.54 -9.04 -14.82
N ASN A 34 4.85 -8.68 -16.06
CA ASN A 34 4.02 -9.02 -17.23
C ASN A 34 4.28 -10.45 -17.75
N MET A 35 3.56 -10.85 -18.80
CA MET A 35 3.70 -12.18 -19.41
C MET A 35 5.12 -12.49 -19.92
N GLN A 36 5.88 -11.47 -20.31
CA GLN A 36 7.26 -11.53 -20.80
C GLN A 36 8.30 -11.53 -19.67
N GLY A 37 7.89 -11.32 -18.41
CA GLY A 37 8.81 -11.22 -17.27
C GLY A 37 9.31 -9.81 -16.96
N GLU A 38 8.85 -8.80 -17.69
CA GLU A 38 9.21 -7.40 -17.50
C GLU A 38 8.40 -6.76 -16.38
N ILE A 39 8.96 -5.74 -15.72
CA ILE A 39 8.26 -4.98 -14.68
C ILE A 39 7.48 -3.86 -15.36
N ILE A 40 6.16 -3.88 -15.21
CA ILE A 40 5.26 -2.85 -15.74
C ILE A 40 4.49 -2.16 -14.63
N TRP A 41 4.07 -0.92 -14.89
CA TRP A 41 3.14 -0.21 -14.03
C TRP A 41 1.70 -0.46 -14.50
N ILE A 42 0.85 -0.87 -13.57
CA ILE A 42 -0.60 -0.81 -13.71
C ILE A 42 -1.06 0.42 -12.92
N GLY A 43 -1.76 1.34 -13.58
CA GLY A 43 -2.24 2.57 -12.94
C GLY A 43 -3.66 2.94 -13.34
N LEU A 44 -4.29 3.74 -12.49
CA LEU A 44 -5.63 4.27 -12.69
C LEU A 44 -5.56 5.62 -13.45
N PRO A 45 -6.41 5.86 -14.46
CA PRO A 45 -6.42 7.08 -15.26
C PRO A 45 -7.05 8.29 -14.53
N VAL A 46 -6.58 8.62 -13.33
CA VAL A 46 -7.17 9.69 -12.49
C VAL A 46 -6.70 11.11 -12.85
N GLY A 47 -5.89 11.26 -13.91
CA GLY A 47 -5.44 12.54 -14.45
C GLY A 47 -4.43 13.29 -13.55
N ASN A 48 -4.06 14.52 -13.95
CA ASN A 48 -3.32 15.44 -13.08
C ASN A 48 -4.36 16.28 -12.31
N LYS A 49 -4.32 16.27 -10.97
CA LYS A 49 -5.24 17.01 -10.13
C LYS A 49 -4.43 17.97 -9.25
N PHE A 50 -4.44 19.25 -9.59
CA PHE A 50 -3.66 20.27 -8.89
C PHE A 50 -4.33 20.61 -7.55
N LYS A 51 -3.56 20.62 -6.45
CA LYS A 51 -4.02 20.98 -5.10
C LYS A 51 -5.36 20.36 -4.70
N THR A 52 -5.65 19.16 -5.20
CA THR A 52 -6.91 18.46 -4.92
C THR A 52 -6.65 17.43 -3.82
N PRO A 53 -7.40 17.43 -2.71
CA PRO A 53 -7.25 16.41 -1.66
C PRO A 53 -7.55 15.00 -2.18
N CYS A 54 -6.89 13.97 -1.62
CA CYS A 54 -7.08 12.57 -2.03
C CYS A 54 -8.55 12.12 -1.95
N ASN A 55 -9.30 12.56 -0.92
CA ASN A 55 -10.73 12.27 -0.74
C ASN A 55 -11.67 13.07 -1.66
N LYS A 56 -11.11 13.86 -2.58
CA LYS A 56 -11.82 14.56 -3.66
C LYS A 56 -11.37 14.09 -5.04
N ILE A 57 -10.61 12.98 -5.11
CA ILE A 57 -10.25 12.34 -6.37
C ILE A 57 -11.28 11.26 -6.66
N TYR A 58 -11.90 11.35 -7.84
CA TYR A 58 -12.93 10.41 -8.26
C TYR A 58 -12.41 9.44 -9.32
N PHE A 59 -12.81 8.17 -9.22
CA PHE A 59 -12.51 7.09 -10.15
C PHE A 59 -13.71 6.14 -10.24
N ASN A 60 -14.29 6.00 -11.42
CA ASN A 60 -15.39 5.08 -11.70
C ASN A 60 -15.28 4.57 -13.15
N ASP A 61 -14.13 3.98 -13.49
CA ASP A 61 -13.86 3.46 -14.83
C ASP A 61 -13.80 1.92 -14.79
N LYS A 62 -14.95 1.31 -15.14
CA LYS A 62 -15.12 -0.14 -15.24
C LYS A 62 -14.22 -0.76 -16.31
N GLU A 63 -14.01 -0.07 -17.43
CA GLU A 63 -13.17 -0.57 -18.52
C GLU A 63 -11.70 -0.67 -18.07
N THR A 64 -11.23 0.29 -17.28
CA THR A 64 -9.91 0.20 -16.64
C THR A 64 -9.82 -1.01 -15.72
N ILE A 65 -10.82 -1.27 -14.87
CA ILE A 65 -10.82 -2.46 -14.00
C ILE A 65 -10.77 -3.75 -14.81
N GLU A 66 -11.56 -3.87 -15.88
CA GLU A 66 -11.51 -5.03 -16.78
C GLU A 66 -10.13 -5.20 -17.45
N LYS A 67 -9.49 -4.11 -17.88
CA LYS A 67 -8.13 -4.14 -18.44
C LYS A 67 -7.11 -4.62 -17.42
N ILE A 68 -7.22 -4.18 -16.15
CA ILE A 68 -6.38 -4.65 -15.05
C ILE A 68 -6.55 -6.15 -14.88
N ILE A 69 -7.79 -6.62 -14.79
CA ILE A 69 -8.12 -8.05 -14.63
C ILE A 69 -7.49 -8.86 -15.78
N LYS A 70 -7.76 -8.48 -17.04
CA LYS A 70 -7.16 -9.14 -18.22
C LYS A 70 -5.63 -9.17 -18.17
N THR A 71 -5.01 -8.10 -17.68
CA THR A 71 -3.56 -8.03 -17.48
C THR A 71 -3.08 -9.01 -16.41
N LEU A 72 -3.81 -9.18 -15.31
CA LEU A 72 -3.50 -10.17 -14.29
C LEU A 72 -3.62 -11.61 -14.85
N TYR A 73 -4.66 -11.89 -15.63
CA TYR A 73 -4.82 -13.20 -16.30
C TYR A 73 -3.63 -13.53 -17.21
N SER A 74 -3.23 -12.63 -18.10
CA SER A 74 -2.12 -12.89 -19.02
C SER A 74 -0.77 -13.02 -18.27
N SER A 75 -0.55 -12.19 -17.26
CA SER A 75 0.69 -12.14 -16.49
C SER A 75 0.88 -13.39 -15.62
N TYR A 76 -0.18 -13.79 -14.89
CA TYR A 76 -0.08 -14.77 -13.81
C TYR A 76 -0.76 -16.11 -14.09
N SER A 77 -1.39 -16.33 -15.24
CA SER A 77 -2.04 -17.63 -15.57
C SER A 77 -1.18 -18.88 -15.37
N LYS A 78 0.16 -18.75 -15.48
CA LYS A 78 1.12 -19.85 -15.24
C LYS A 78 1.63 -19.94 -13.81
N ALA A 79 1.29 -18.98 -12.94
CA ALA A 79 1.74 -18.96 -11.56
C ALA A 79 1.00 -20.00 -10.73
N ARG A 80 1.73 -20.63 -9.79
CA ARG A 80 1.30 -21.84 -9.07
C ARG A 80 -0.06 -21.68 -8.37
N TYR A 81 -0.32 -20.50 -7.81
CA TYR A 81 -1.52 -20.22 -7.01
C TYR A 81 -2.52 -19.31 -7.73
N PHE A 82 -2.34 -19.07 -9.02
CA PHE A 82 -3.22 -18.18 -9.78
C PHE A 82 -4.68 -18.65 -9.80
N LYS A 83 -4.92 -19.91 -10.19
CA LYS A 83 -6.28 -20.45 -10.35
C LYS A 83 -7.10 -20.41 -9.06
N GLU A 84 -6.43 -20.61 -7.92
CA GLU A 84 -7.06 -20.57 -6.60
C GLU A 84 -7.43 -19.15 -6.16
N ASN A 85 -6.64 -18.15 -6.57
CA ASN A 85 -6.70 -16.81 -5.99
C ASN A 85 -7.32 -15.74 -6.90
N ILE A 86 -7.36 -15.95 -8.23
CA ILE A 86 -7.78 -14.91 -9.17
C ILE A 86 -9.22 -14.45 -8.95
N SER A 87 -10.15 -15.37 -8.64
CA SER A 87 -11.55 -15.05 -8.41
C SER A 87 -11.75 -14.10 -7.23
N TYR A 88 -10.97 -14.26 -6.16
CA TYR A 88 -10.99 -13.34 -5.01
C TYR A 88 -10.48 -11.95 -5.40
N ILE A 89 -9.35 -11.88 -6.11
CA ILE A 89 -8.75 -10.60 -6.51
C ILE A 89 -9.66 -9.86 -7.51
N GLU A 90 -10.22 -10.57 -8.48
CA GLU A 90 -11.18 -10.03 -9.44
C GLU A 90 -12.42 -9.46 -8.73
N LYS A 91 -13.00 -10.23 -7.80
CA LYS A 91 -14.13 -9.76 -6.99
C LYS A 91 -13.79 -8.49 -6.20
N ILE A 92 -12.62 -8.43 -5.56
CA ILE A 92 -12.18 -7.25 -4.80
C ILE A 92 -12.10 -6.02 -5.71
N LEU A 93 -11.52 -6.16 -6.91
CA LEU A 93 -11.38 -5.05 -7.85
C LEU A 93 -12.74 -4.54 -8.34
N ILE A 94 -13.67 -5.43 -8.69
CA ILE A 94 -15.01 -5.06 -9.14
C ILE A 94 -15.80 -4.40 -8.01
N GLU A 95 -15.86 -5.04 -6.84
CA GLU A 95 -16.61 -4.49 -5.70
C GLU A 95 -16.06 -3.14 -5.24
N SER A 96 -14.75 -2.89 -5.39
CA SER A 96 -14.14 -1.65 -4.93
C SER A 96 -14.76 -0.40 -5.57
N ILE A 97 -15.04 -0.46 -6.87
CA ILE A 97 -15.65 0.66 -7.62
C ILE A 97 -17.17 0.68 -7.51
N ASP A 98 -17.82 -0.43 -7.16
CA ASP A 98 -19.25 -0.44 -6.83
C ASP A 98 -19.53 0.18 -5.45
N LYS A 99 -18.53 0.15 -4.54
CA LYS A 99 -18.67 0.68 -3.17
C LYS A 99 -18.41 2.17 -3.07
N SER A 100 -17.54 2.73 -3.90
CA SER A 100 -17.25 4.16 -3.88
C SER A 100 -16.62 4.60 -5.18
N ASP A 101 -16.93 5.82 -5.58
CA ASP A 101 -16.24 6.50 -6.67
C ASP A 101 -15.06 7.34 -6.15
N ILE A 102 -14.79 7.38 -4.85
CA ILE A 102 -13.70 8.17 -4.26
C ILE A 102 -12.44 7.29 -4.19
N LEU A 103 -11.35 7.74 -4.82
CA LEU A 103 -10.11 6.96 -4.96
C LEU A 103 -9.54 6.48 -3.61
N SER A 104 -9.55 7.34 -2.58
CA SER A 104 -9.07 6.94 -1.25
C SER A 104 -9.96 5.87 -0.61
N GLU A 105 -11.27 5.90 -0.86
CA GLU A 105 -12.20 4.88 -0.34
C GLU A 105 -12.05 3.55 -1.09
N ILE A 106 -11.80 3.60 -2.40
CA ILE A 106 -11.45 2.43 -3.22
C ILE A 106 -10.16 1.77 -2.70
N ASP A 107 -9.11 2.56 -2.45
CA ASP A 107 -7.83 2.06 -1.92
C ASP A 107 -7.99 1.46 -0.51
N ILE A 108 -8.77 2.11 0.36
CA ILE A 108 -9.14 1.58 1.68
C ILE A 108 -9.86 0.23 1.55
N PHE A 109 -10.86 0.14 0.66
CA PHE A 109 -11.62 -1.07 0.45
C PHE A 109 -10.74 -2.22 -0.01
N ILE A 110 -9.92 -2.00 -1.05
CA ILE A 110 -9.00 -3.00 -1.59
C ILE A 110 -7.99 -3.43 -0.51
N THR A 111 -7.39 -2.48 0.19
CA THR A 111 -6.45 -2.76 1.29
C THR A 111 -7.10 -3.62 2.37
N THR A 112 -8.31 -3.26 2.80
CA THR A 112 -9.05 -3.99 3.83
C THR A 112 -9.35 -5.43 3.39
N LYS A 113 -9.81 -5.62 2.16
CA LYS A 113 -10.09 -6.96 1.63
C LYS A 113 -8.85 -7.81 1.44
N LEU A 114 -7.72 -7.21 1.09
CA LEU A 114 -6.45 -7.92 1.01
C LEU A 114 -5.92 -8.30 2.41
N ILE A 115 -6.12 -7.46 3.43
CA ILE A 115 -5.82 -7.80 4.84
C ILE A 115 -6.65 -9.01 5.28
N GLU A 116 -7.97 -8.99 5.02
CA GLU A 116 -8.89 -10.10 5.31
C GLU A 116 -8.45 -11.38 4.59
N LEU A 117 -8.18 -11.30 3.29
CA LEU A 117 -7.75 -12.43 2.46
C LEU A 117 -6.44 -13.04 2.99
N LEU A 118 -5.49 -12.20 3.38
CA LEU A 118 -4.20 -12.61 3.93
C LEU A 118 -4.28 -13.08 5.39
N LYS A 119 -5.43 -12.92 6.06
CA LYS A 119 -5.62 -13.25 7.47
C LYS A 119 -4.51 -12.69 8.37
N ILE A 120 -4.05 -11.47 8.07
CA ILE A 120 -3.10 -10.75 8.93
C ILE A 120 -3.87 -9.93 9.97
N LYS A 121 -3.20 -9.53 11.06
CA LYS A 121 -3.79 -8.66 12.08
C LYS A 121 -4.29 -7.39 11.39
N SER A 122 -5.58 -7.13 11.48
CA SER A 122 -6.16 -5.90 10.94
C SER A 122 -5.86 -4.74 11.88
N PRO A 123 -5.20 -3.68 11.43
CA PRO A 123 -5.10 -2.45 12.20
C PRO A 123 -6.47 -1.75 12.24
N GLU A 124 -6.66 -0.89 13.23
CA GLU A 124 -7.76 0.06 13.27
C GLU A 124 -7.57 1.10 12.15
N ILE A 125 -8.48 1.14 11.18
CA ILE A 125 -8.38 2.03 10.02
C ILE A 125 -9.05 3.36 10.33
N ASN A 126 -8.26 4.42 10.25
CA ASN A 126 -8.64 5.79 10.52
C ASN A 126 -8.39 6.67 9.30
N ARG A 127 -9.18 7.73 9.13
CA ARG A 127 -8.97 8.76 8.09
C ARG A 127 -8.46 10.02 8.75
N SER A 128 -7.45 10.64 8.15
CA SER A 128 -6.91 11.90 8.66
C SER A 128 -7.95 13.03 8.69
N SER A 129 -8.92 13.02 7.76
CA SER A 129 -10.04 13.96 7.71
C SER A 129 -10.99 13.89 8.92
N GLN A 130 -10.99 12.77 9.66
CA GLN A 130 -11.79 12.64 10.89
C GLN A 130 -11.22 13.46 12.05
N PHE A 131 -9.94 13.83 11.98
CA PHE A 131 -9.24 14.55 13.05
C PHE A 131 -8.82 15.96 12.63
N VAL A 132 -8.47 16.12 11.36
CA VAL A 132 -7.89 17.35 10.82
C VAL A 132 -8.77 17.86 9.69
N GLU A 133 -9.37 19.03 9.85
CA GLU A 133 -10.16 19.65 8.77
C GLU A 133 -9.26 20.28 7.69
N SER A 134 -8.04 20.67 8.05
CA SER A 134 -7.15 21.44 7.18
C SER A 134 -6.20 20.59 6.32
N THR A 135 -6.22 20.84 5.01
CA THR A 135 -5.23 20.33 4.04
C THR A 135 -3.86 21.02 4.18
N PHE A 136 -3.77 22.10 4.98
CA PHE A 136 -2.62 23.02 5.02
C PHE A 136 -1.66 22.80 6.18
N LEU A 137 -1.95 21.89 7.13
CA LEU A 137 -0.95 21.55 8.14
C LEU A 137 0.30 20.99 7.45
N GLU A 138 1.44 21.58 7.80
CA GLU A 138 2.78 21.11 7.44
C GLU A 138 2.91 19.62 7.82
N PRO A 139 3.62 18.79 7.02
CA PRO A 139 3.69 17.34 7.24
C PRO A 139 4.05 16.91 8.66
N THR A 140 4.99 17.58 9.32
CA THR A 140 5.43 17.30 10.71
C THR A 140 4.34 17.67 11.72
N GLU A 141 3.78 18.88 11.64
CA GLU A 141 2.66 19.33 12.48
C GLU A 141 1.47 18.37 12.40
N ARG A 142 1.11 17.95 11.18
CA ARG A 142 0.03 16.97 10.96
C ARG A 142 0.32 15.66 11.68
N LEU A 143 1.55 15.17 11.61
CA LEU A 143 1.94 13.91 12.23
C LEU A 143 1.88 14.00 13.75
N ILE A 144 2.38 15.11 14.33
CA ILE A 144 2.29 15.40 15.77
C ILE A 144 0.83 15.40 16.23
N TYR A 145 -0.02 16.14 15.51
CA TYR A 145 -1.44 16.23 15.82
C TYR A 145 -2.15 14.87 15.77
N LEU A 146 -1.89 14.08 14.72
CA LEU A 146 -2.47 12.74 14.58
C LEU A 146 -2.01 11.80 15.71
N CYS A 147 -0.74 11.88 16.11
CA CYS A 147 -0.21 11.10 17.23
C CYS A 147 -0.90 11.46 18.56
N GLU A 148 -1.10 12.75 18.82
CA GLU A 148 -1.82 13.23 19.99
C GLU A 148 -3.27 12.72 20.02
N LYS A 149 -4.01 12.88 18.91
CA LYS A 149 -5.41 12.44 18.80
C LYS A 149 -5.58 10.93 18.96
N LEU A 150 -4.64 10.16 18.42
CA LEU A 150 -4.67 8.69 18.48
C LEU A 150 -3.96 8.11 19.70
N LYS A 151 -3.48 8.97 20.60
CA LYS A 151 -2.75 8.62 21.83
C LYS A 151 -1.62 7.63 21.55
N THR A 152 -0.84 7.91 20.51
CA THR A 152 0.35 7.12 20.15
C THR A 152 1.56 8.02 20.07
N ASN A 153 2.73 7.45 20.36
CA ASN A 153 4.01 8.12 20.21
C ASN A 153 4.95 7.34 19.27
N ASN A 154 4.45 6.34 18.55
CA ASN A 154 5.25 5.56 17.61
C ASN A 154 4.66 5.64 16.21
N ILE A 155 5.51 5.85 15.21
CA ILE A 155 5.15 5.79 13.80
C ILE A 155 6.05 4.81 13.05
N ILE A 156 5.48 4.12 12.06
CA ILE A 156 6.23 3.17 11.22
C ILE A 156 6.51 3.80 9.86
N VAL A 157 7.79 3.93 9.51
CA VAL A 157 8.25 4.41 8.20
C VAL A 157 8.92 3.29 7.42
N GLY A 158 8.73 3.28 6.09
CA GLY A 158 9.24 2.22 5.23
C GLY A 158 10.68 2.43 4.74
N SER A 159 11.22 3.64 4.93
CA SER A 159 12.57 4.02 4.55
C SER A 159 12.96 5.29 5.31
N ILE A 160 14.26 5.60 5.35
CA ILE A 160 14.76 6.83 5.99
C ILE A 160 14.35 8.06 5.17
N GLU A 161 14.35 7.95 3.85
CA GLU A 161 13.96 9.02 2.92
C GLU A 161 12.50 9.47 3.13
N ALA A 162 11.63 8.57 3.62
CA ALA A 162 10.26 8.92 3.98
C ALA A 162 10.18 9.95 5.14
N THR A 163 11.27 10.12 5.89
CA THR A 163 11.40 11.09 6.99
C THR A 163 11.91 12.46 6.53
N GLU A 164 12.45 12.60 5.31
CA GLU A 164 13.06 13.86 4.82
C GLU A 164 12.09 15.05 4.77
N LYS A 165 10.80 14.76 4.58
CA LYS A 165 9.74 15.77 4.59
C LYS A 165 9.30 16.20 6.00
N HIS A 166 9.93 15.66 7.04
CA HIS A 166 9.58 15.88 8.44
C HIS A 166 10.76 16.46 9.22
N ASP A 167 10.46 17.38 10.15
CA ASP A 167 11.42 17.83 11.15
C ASP A 167 11.54 16.78 12.26
N VAL A 168 12.50 15.88 12.13
CA VAL A 168 12.76 14.79 13.08
C VAL A 168 13.11 15.32 14.48
N LYS A 169 13.79 16.47 14.58
CA LYS A 169 14.11 17.08 15.89
C LYS A 169 12.83 17.51 16.61
N LYS A 170 11.89 18.08 15.86
CA LYS A 170 10.57 18.44 16.38
C LYS A 170 9.76 17.21 16.78
N LEU A 171 9.74 16.15 15.98
CA LEU A 171 9.09 14.88 16.35
C LEU A 171 9.63 14.33 17.67
N ASN A 172 10.96 14.27 17.81
CA ASN A 172 11.62 13.82 19.04
C ASN A 172 11.26 14.71 20.25
N LYS A 173 11.17 16.03 20.07
CA LYS A 173 10.75 16.97 21.12
C LYS A 173 9.33 16.69 21.64
N PHE A 174 8.44 16.23 20.76
CA PHE A 174 7.08 15.79 21.13
C PHE A 174 7.02 14.31 21.56
N GLY A 175 8.17 13.67 21.75
CA GLY A 175 8.27 12.27 22.19
C GLY A 175 7.84 11.23 21.15
N ILE A 176 7.79 11.60 19.86
CA ILE A 176 7.38 10.71 18.78
C ILE A 176 8.60 9.93 18.28
N ASN A 177 8.55 8.61 18.43
CA ASN A 177 9.57 7.68 17.96
C ASN A 177 9.28 7.21 16.53
N ILE A 178 10.34 7.19 15.73
CA ILE A 178 10.29 6.64 14.37
C ILE A 178 10.78 5.20 14.39
N LEU A 179 9.89 4.28 14.02
CA LEU A 179 10.19 2.85 13.82
C LEU A 179 10.42 2.62 12.33
N LEU A 180 11.66 2.28 11.97
CA LEU A 180 12.04 2.01 10.59
C LEU A 180 11.79 0.53 10.25
N GLN A 181 11.05 0.31 9.17
CA GLN A 181 10.93 -0.98 8.51
C GLN A 181 11.52 -0.86 7.10
N ASP A 182 12.83 -1.07 6.97
CA ASP A 182 13.54 -0.99 5.70
C ASP A 182 13.27 -2.24 4.83
N TYR A 183 12.05 -2.31 4.31
CA TYR A 183 11.55 -3.44 3.53
C TYR A 183 12.22 -3.54 2.15
N LEU A 184 12.67 -2.43 1.58
CA LEU A 184 13.26 -2.45 0.23
C LEU A 184 14.66 -3.08 0.26
N ASN A 185 15.50 -2.72 1.23
CA ASN A 185 16.84 -3.28 1.34
C ASN A 185 16.79 -4.71 1.91
N ASN A 186 15.86 -4.97 2.85
CA ASN A 186 15.69 -6.29 3.50
C ASN A 186 14.53 -7.10 2.89
N HIS A 187 14.26 -6.92 1.60
CA HIS A 187 13.12 -7.53 0.94
C HIS A 187 13.24 -9.06 0.93
N PRO A 188 12.27 -9.81 1.49
CA PRO A 188 12.28 -11.27 1.41
C PRO A 188 12.14 -11.73 -0.05
N THR A 189 12.92 -12.72 -0.45
CA THR A 189 12.85 -13.30 -1.80
C THR A 189 11.81 -14.39 -1.86
N TYR A 190 11.17 -14.54 -3.02
CA TYR A 190 10.23 -15.61 -3.28
C TYR A 190 10.24 -16.00 -4.76
N TYR A 191 9.67 -17.16 -5.06
CA TYR A 191 9.60 -17.65 -6.44
C TYR A 191 8.71 -16.73 -7.28
N GLN A 192 9.20 -16.26 -8.43
CA GLN A 192 8.44 -15.46 -9.40
C GLN A 192 8.43 -16.18 -10.74
N THR A 193 7.28 -16.75 -11.10
CA THR A 193 7.11 -17.69 -12.22
C THR A 193 7.69 -17.17 -13.53
N ARG A 194 7.46 -15.90 -13.84
CA ARG A 194 7.91 -15.25 -15.09
C ARG A 194 9.33 -14.68 -15.02
N ARG A 195 10.01 -14.78 -13.87
CA ARG A 195 11.32 -14.18 -13.61
C ARG A 195 12.41 -15.17 -13.19
N THR A 196 12.15 -16.48 -13.30
CA THR A 196 13.12 -17.53 -12.95
C THR A 196 14.46 -17.40 -13.66
N GLN A 197 14.46 -16.86 -14.89
CA GLN A 197 15.68 -16.61 -15.69
C GLN A 197 16.14 -15.14 -15.69
N LEU A 198 15.31 -14.21 -15.19
CA LEU A 198 15.56 -12.76 -15.22
C LEU A 198 16.02 -12.20 -13.86
N GLY A 199 16.11 -13.07 -12.85
CA GLY A 199 16.40 -12.69 -11.46
C GLY A 199 15.19 -12.06 -10.76
N PHE A 200 15.26 -11.99 -9.43
CA PHE A 200 14.15 -11.55 -8.58
C PHE A 200 13.84 -10.05 -8.72
N ALA A 201 12.55 -9.70 -8.78
CA ALA A 201 12.06 -8.33 -8.75
C ALA A 201 11.51 -7.96 -7.37
N LYS A 202 12.05 -6.88 -6.78
CA LYS A 202 11.60 -6.31 -5.51
C LYS A 202 10.48 -5.27 -5.73
N GLY A 203 9.71 -4.98 -4.68
CA GLY A 203 8.82 -3.82 -4.66
C GLY A 203 7.51 -3.96 -5.43
N LEU A 204 7.16 -5.19 -5.85
CA LEU A 204 5.93 -5.47 -6.59
C LEU A 204 4.68 -5.41 -5.71
N SER A 205 3.53 -5.38 -6.39
CA SER A 205 2.21 -5.53 -5.78
C SER A 205 2.12 -6.81 -4.95
N ILE A 206 1.31 -6.78 -3.90
CA ILE A 206 1.05 -7.96 -3.05
C ILE A 206 0.46 -9.13 -3.85
N VAL A 207 -0.28 -8.84 -4.93
CA VAL A 207 -0.90 -9.87 -5.78
C VAL A 207 0.14 -10.70 -6.54
N ASP A 208 1.32 -10.13 -6.84
CA ASP A 208 2.42 -10.90 -7.44
C ASP A 208 2.85 -12.03 -6.49
N CYS A 209 2.97 -11.72 -5.20
CA CYS A 209 3.30 -12.70 -4.17
C CYS A 209 2.19 -13.75 -4.04
N ILE A 210 0.93 -13.30 -3.87
CA ILE A 210 -0.23 -14.20 -3.71
C ILE A 210 -0.33 -15.20 -4.87
N PHE A 211 -0.20 -14.75 -6.12
CA PHE A 211 -0.32 -15.66 -7.27
C PHE A 211 0.86 -16.62 -7.43
N ASN A 212 2.07 -16.21 -7.02
CA ASN A 212 3.24 -17.05 -7.18
C ASN A 212 3.44 -18.07 -6.05
N ILE A 213 3.18 -17.68 -4.80
CA ILE A 213 3.48 -18.51 -3.62
C ILE A 213 2.29 -18.77 -2.69
N GLY A 214 1.13 -18.17 -2.96
CA GLY A 214 -0.09 -18.40 -2.20
C GLY A 214 -0.24 -17.49 -0.98
N ILE A 215 -1.44 -17.51 -0.40
CA ILE A 215 -1.83 -16.63 0.72
C ILE A 215 -1.00 -16.89 1.98
N GLU A 216 -0.90 -18.15 2.41
CA GLU A 216 -0.24 -18.50 3.67
C GLU A 216 1.26 -18.18 3.64
N GLU A 217 1.95 -18.49 2.54
CA GLU A 217 3.36 -18.14 2.38
C GLU A 217 3.55 -16.61 2.29
N THR A 218 2.67 -15.91 1.57
CA THR A 218 2.69 -14.44 1.53
C THR A 218 2.61 -13.85 2.93
N LYS A 219 1.72 -14.36 3.79
CA LYS A 219 1.60 -13.93 5.19
C LYS A 219 2.89 -14.16 5.98
N ILE A 220 3.55 -15.31 5.80
CA ILE A 220 4.83 -15.60 6.45
C ILE A 220 5.88 -14.56 6.01
N LEU A 221 6.03 -14.30 4.72
CA LEU A 221 7.01 -13.34 4.21
C LEU A 221 6.81 -11.92 4.74
N LEU A 222 5.56 -11.47 4.91
CA LEU A 222 5.27 -10.14 5.47
C LEU A 222 5.78 -9.99 6.91
N ASN A 223 5.93 -11.09 7.66
CA ASN A 223 6.44 -11.07 9.03
C ASN A 223 7.98 -11.09 9.09
N LEU A 224 8.69 -11.43 8.01
CA LEU A 224 10.16 -11.61 8.03
C LEU A 224 10.95 -10.30 8.09
N THR A 225 10.30 -9.14 7.92
CA THR A 225 10.97 -7.84 8.01
C THR A 225 10.65 -7.17 9.35
N PRO A 226 11.53 -7.28 10.36
CA PRO A 226 11.27 -6.71 11.68
C PRO A 226 11.33 -5.19 11.68
N LEU A 227 10.64 -4.58 12.65
CA LEU A 227 10.81 -3.17 13.01
C LEU A 227 12.17 -2.97 13.68
N LYS A 228 12.86 -1.89 13.30
CA LYS A 228 14.05 -1.40 14.00
C LYS A 228 13.74 -0.01 14.54
N TYR A 229 14.22 0.30 15.75
CA TYR A 229 14.24 1.69 16.18
C TYR A 229 15.09 2.48 15.19
N GLY A 230 14.50 3.51 14.57
CA GLY A 230 15.29 4.46 13.81
C GLY A 230 16.27 5.11 14.76
N LYS A 231 17.57 4.86 14.59
CA LYS A 231 18.58 5.66 15.28
C LYS A 231 18.45 7.07 14.71
N GLY A 232 17.91 7.98 15.52
CA GLY A 232 17.91 9.42 15.24
C GLY A 232 19.30 10.01 15.25
#